data_AF-A0A377BQ79-F1
#
_entry.id   AF-A0A377BQ79-F1
#
_cell.length_a   1.000
_cell.length_b   1.000
_cell.length_c   1.000
_cell.angle_alpha   90.00
_cell.angle_beta   90.00
_cell.angle_gamma   90.00
#
_symmetry.space_group_name_H-M   'P 1'
#
loop_
_entity.id
_entity.type
_entity.pdbx_description
1 polymer ?
#
loop_
_entity_poly.entity_id
_entity_poly.type
_entity_poly.pdbx_seq_one_letter_code
_entity_poly.pdbx_strand_id
1 'polypeptide(L)' 'MIEFSHVSKLFGAQKAVNDLNLNFQEGSFRC' A
#
# COMPACT_ATOMS: atom_id res chain seq x y z
N MET A 1 0.21 -14.82 -1.35
CA MET A 1 -0.60 -13.64 -1.73
C MET A 1 -0.58 -12.66 -0.55
N ILE A 2 -0.21 -11.40 -0.78
CA ILE A 2 -0.20 -10.36 0.27
C ILE A 2 -1.15 -9.25 -0.16
N GLU A 3 -2.08 -8.89 0.72
CA GLU A 3 -3.06 -7.84 0.49
C GLU A 3 -2.98 -6.80 1.61
N PHE A 4 -2.92 -5.52 1.23
CA PHE A 4 -3.10 -4.39 2.13
C PHE A 4 -4.27 -3.57 1.64
N SER A 5 -5.24 -3.31 2.52
CA SER A 5 -6.41 -2.51 2.19
C SER A 5 -6.50 -1.31 3.13
N HIS A 6 -7.01 -0.19 2.63
CA HIS A 6 -7.16 1.07 3.37
C HIS A 6 -5.85 1.67 3.89
N VAL A 7 -4.74 1.48 3.17
CA VAL A 7 -3.44 2.03 3.59
C VAL A 7 -3.48 3.56 3.53
N SER A 8 -3.33 4.18 4.68
CA SER A 8 -3.23 5.63 4.83
C SER A 8 -1.90 6.01 5.47
N LYS A 9 -1.25 7.05 4.95
CA LYS A 9 0.02 7.56 5.48
C LYS A 9 -0.02 9.08 5.54
N LEU A 10 0.44 9.64 6.65
CA LEU A 10 0.61 11.08 6.82
C LEU A 10 2.06 11.46 6.57
N PHE A 11 2.28 12.64 5.99
CA PHE A 11 3.58 13.31 5.95
C PHE A 11 3.42 14.67 6.62
N GLY A 12 3.93 14.79 7.85
CA GLY A 12 3.54 15.88 8.74
C GLY A 12 2.03 15.83 9.04
N ALA A 13 1.33 16.96 8.91
CA ALA A 13 -0.13 17.04 9.06
C ALA A 13 -0.89 16.73 7.76
N GLN A 14 -0.20 16.53 6.63
CA GLN A 14 -0.83 16.28 5.34
C GLN A 14 -1.02 14.79 5.10
N LYS A 15 -2.17 14.41 4.55
CA LYS A 15 -2.45 13.01 4.17
C LYS A 15 -1.76 12.69 2.85
N ALA A 16 -0.56 12.12 2.95
CA ALA A 16 0.29 11.78 1.80
C ALA A 16 -0.23 10.57 1.02
N VAL A 17 -0.83 9.61 1.72
CA VAL A 17 -1.55 8.49 1.11
C VAL A 17 -2.89 8.35 1.82
N ASN A 18 -3.97 8.28 1.04
CA ASN A 18 -5.31 8.06 1.54
C ASN A 18 -5.91 6.84 0.87
N ASP A 19 -6.23 5.84 1.68
CA ASP A 19 -7.05 4.70 1.27
C ASP A 19 -6.49 3.90 0.09
N LEU A 20 -5.19 3.60 0.14
CA LEU A 20 -4.51 2.82 -0.89
C LEU A 20 -4.70 1.32 -0.65
N ASN A 21 -5.11 0.62 -1.71
CA ASN A 21 -5.21 -0.84 -1.73
C ASN A 21 -4.08 -1.43 -2.57
N LEU A 22 -3.33 -2.36 -2.00
CA LEU A 22 -2.20 -3.04 -2.63
C LEU A 22 -2.44 -4.55 -2.62
N ASN A 23 -2.26 -5.18 -3.77
CA ASN A 23 -2.38 -6.62 -3.91
C ASN A 23 -1.14 -7.16 -4.64
N PHE A 24 -0.41 -8.03 -3.96
CA PHE A 24 0.79 -8.67 -4.48
C PHE A 24 0.52 -10.16 -4.71
N GLN A 25 0.66 -10.55 -5.96
CA GLN A 25 0.54 -11.93 -6.42
C GLN A 25 1.88 -12.67 -6.25
N GLU A 26 1.85 -13.98 -6.38
CA GLU A 26 3.07 -14.78 -6.39
C GLU A 26 3.97 -14.33 -7.55
N GLY A 27 5.26 -14.11 -7.27
CA GLY A 27 6.20 -13.55 -8.24
C GLY A 27 6.10 -12.04 -8.47
N SER A 28 5.35 -11.28 -7.65
CA SER A 28 5.34 -9.80 -7.71
C SER A 28 6.68 -9.17 -7.35
N PHE A 29 7.53 -9.87 -6.59
CA PHE A 29 8.90 -9.46 -6.28
C PHE A 29 9.86 -10.50 -6.85
N ARG A 30 10.11 -10.40 -8.16
CA ARG A 30 11.15 -11.19 -8.84
C ARG A 30 12.36 -10.27 -9.07
N CYS A 31 13.53 -10.73 -8.63
CA CYS A 31 14.82 -10.10 -8.88
C CYS A 31 15.36 -10.47 -10.26
#